data_AF-A0A0P6Y0H4-F1
#
_entry.id   AF-A0A0P6Y0H4-F1
#
_cell.length_a   1.000
_cell.length_b   1.000
_cell.length_c   1.000
_cell.angle_alpha   90.00
_cell.angle_beta   90.00
_cell.angle_gamma   90.00
#
_symmetry.space_group_name_H-M   'P 1'
#
loop_
_entity.id
_entity.type
_entity.pdbx_description
1 polymer ?
#
loop_
_entity_poly.entity_id
_entity_poly.type
_entity_poly.pdbx_seq_one_letter_code
_entity_poly.pdbx_strand_id
1 'polypeptide(L)'
;MADFRIGTSQDNMTNIELLTVPLPVPRSIFREYAEIVTAASGRAYGRGLPVCKWIFSVLTSGQRQQLKSYCAGASAVVYIRTIANDDQYYNYRAIMHWPNEEERDPSKRRDRLEFEIEFTHLEKL
;
A
#
# COMPACT_ATOMS: atom_id res chain seq x y z
N MET A 1 9.23 3.13 16.64
CA MET A 1 8.17 2.18 16.26
C MET A 1 7.50 2.70 15.01
N ALA A 2 7.20 1.82 14.05
CA ALA A 2 6.59 2.23 12.80
C ALA A 2 5.07 2.36 12.98
N ASP A 3 4.48 3.48 12.58
CA ASP A 3 3.05 3.77 12.80
C ASP A 3 2.23 3.62 11.52
N PHE A 4 2.34 2.45 10.89
CA PHE A 4 1.53 2.09 9.73
C PHE A 4 0.15 1.64 10.18
N ARG A 5 -0.90 2.28 9.67
CA ARG A 5 -2.29 1.95 10.03
C ARG A 5 -3.13 1.72 8.79
N ILE A 6 -4.12 0.86 8.91
CA ILE A 6 -5.11 0.58 7.87
C ILE A 6 -6.50 0.48 8.49
N GLY A 7 -7.50 1.00 7.78
CA GLY A 7 -8.90 0.94 8.19
C GLY A 7 -9.84 1.11 7.01
N THR A 8 -11.09 0.70 7.20
CA THR A 8 -12.20 0.97 6.27
C THR A 8 -12.86 2.33 6.52
N SER A 9 -12.58 2.95 7.67
CA SER A 9 -12.97 4.33 8.03
C SER A 9 -11.82 5.04 8.75
N GLN A 10 -11.85 6.38 8.75
CA GLN A 10 -10.84 7.22 9.39
C GLN A 10 -10.73 6.97 10.91
N ASP A 11 -11.86 6.81 11.60
CA ASP A 11 -11.87 6.59 13.06
C ASP A 11 -11.45 5.17 13.47
N ASN A 12 -11.56 4.20 12.55
CA ASN A 12 -11.23 2.78 12.82
C ASN A 12 -9.93 2.35 12.14
N MET A 13 -8.95 3.24 12.02
CA MET A 13 -7.61 2.88 11.57
C MET A 13 -6.84 2.15 12.67
N THR A 14 -6.53 0.88 12.44
CA THR A 14 -5.75 0.06 13.37
C THR A 14 -4.31 -0.05 12.88
N ASN A 15 -3.36 -0.01 13.82
CA ASN A 15 -1.96 -0.27 13.50
C ASN A 15 -1.80 -1.71 13.00
N ILE A 16 -1.06 -1.90 11.91
CA ILE A 16 -0.84 -3.18 11.25
C ILE A 16 -0.18 -4.22 12.18
N GLU A 17 0.60 -3.78 13.17
CA GLU A 17 1.25 -4.64 14.17
C GLU A 17 0.30 -5.06 15.30
N LEU A 18 -0.80 -4.32 15.50
CA LEU A 18 -1.83 -4.57 16.52
C LEU A 18 -3.07 -5.28 15.96
N LEU A 19 -3.01 -5.72 14.71
CA LEU A 19 -4.05 -6.50 14.07
C LEU A 19 -4.16 -7.89 14.68
N THR A 20 -5.36 -8.50 14.57
CA THR A 20 -5.62 -9.88 15.04
C THR A 20 -4.57 -10.88 14.55
N VAL A 21 -4.13 -10.73 13.30
CA VAL A 21 -2.92 -11.35 12.76
C VAL A 21 -1.91 -10.22 12.49
N PRO A 22 -0.85 -10.08 13.31
CA PRO A 22 0.08 -8.97 13.19
C PRO A 22 0.80 -9.06 11.85
N LEU A 23 0.82 -7.94 11.11
CA LEU A 23 1.55 -7.81 9.86
C LEU A 23 2.97 -7.30 10.15
N PRO A 24 3.99 -7.79 9.43
CA PRO A 24 5.31 -7.20 9.50
C PRO A 24 5.27 -5.77 8.95
N VAL A 25 6.15 -4.92 9.45
CA VAL A 25 6.30 -3.54 8.95
C VAL A 25 6.66 -3.58 7.45
N PRO A 26 5.84 -2.98 6.56
CA PRO A 26 6.14 -2.94 5.15
C PRO A 26 7.27 -1.96 4.86
N ARG A 27 7.95 -2.20 3.73
CA ARG A 27 8.69 -1.13 3.07
C ARG A 27 7.69 -0.26 2.32
N SER A 28 7.62 1.02 2.67
CA SER A 28 6.78 2.00 1.99
C SER A 28 7.57 2.76 0.94
N ILE A 29 7.02 2.86 -0.26
CA ILE A 29 7.51 3.75 -1.32
C ILE A 29 6.43 4.80 -1.56
N PHE A 30 6.71 6.05 -1.20
CA PHE A 30 5.82 7.17 -1.46
C PHE A 30 6.28 7.91 -2.72
N ARG A 31 5.33 8.21 -3.61
CA ARG A 31 5.55 9.03 -4.81
C ARG A 31 4.54 10.17 -4.79
N GLU A 32 5.04 11.39 -4.91
CA GLU A 32 4.19 12.60 -4.97
C GLU A 32 3.31 12.65 -6.22
N TYR A 33 3.71 11.92 -7.26
CA TYR A 33 3.02 11.88 -8.55
C TYR A 33 2.87 10.43 -9.02
N ALA A 34 1.73 10.11 -9.62
CA ALA A 34 1.47 8.79 -10.17
C ALA A 34 2.36 8.47 -11.38
N GLU A 35 2.62 9.47 -12.23
CA GLU A 35 3.42 9.33 -13.45
C GLU A 35 4.37 10.53 -13.59
N ILE A 36 5.54 10.32 -14.18
CA ILE A 36 6.45 11.40 -14.60
C ILE A 36 6.45 11.41 -16.12
N VAL A 37 6.01 12.50 -16.72
CA VAL A 37 5.95 12.67 -18.17
C VAL A 37 7.10 13.58 -18.61
N THR A 38 7.92 13.10 -19.53
CA THR A 38 9.00 13.90 -20.14
C THR A 38 8.44 14.65 -21.35
N ALA A 39 8.48 15.98 -21.30
CA ALA A 39 8.10 16.84 -22.41
C ALA A 39 9.12 16.77 -23.55
N ALA A 40 8.71 17.18 -24.76
CA ALA A 40 9.60 17.29 -25.92
C ALA A 40 10.79 18.25 -25.70
N SER A 41 10.70 19.15 -24.71
CA SER A 41 11.77 20.05 -24.29
C SER A 41 12.81 19.40 -23.36
N GLY A 42 12.66 18.11 -23.03
CA GLY A 42 13.53 17.38 -22.10
C GLY A 42 13.22 17.63 -20.62
N ARG A 43 12.26 18.49 -20.29
CA ARG A 43 11.80 18.70 -18.90
C ARG A 43 10.77 17.65 -18.50
N ALA A 44 10.90 17.10 -17.30
CA ALA A 44 9.91 16.18 -16.73
C ALA A 44 8.95 16.93 -15.80
N TYR A 45 7.67 16.56 -15.82
CA TYR A 45 6.69 17.00 -14.83
C TYR A 45 5.90 15.82 -14.31
N GLY A 46 5.58 15.87 -13.02
CA GLY A 46 4.73 14.88 -12.36
C GLY A 46 3.26 15.08 -12.76
N ARG A 47 2.57 13.98 -13.06
CA ARG A 47 1.15 13.93 -13.40
C ARG A 47 0.44 12.93 -12.50
N GLY A 48 -0.76 13.30 -12.04
CA GLY A 48 -1.61 12.45 -11.21
C GLY A 48 -1.45 12.72 -9.71
N LEU A 49 -2.33 12.09 -8.93
CA LEU A 49 -2.32 12.17 -7.47
C LEU A 49 -1.15 11.37 -6.88
N PRO A 50 -0.76 11.63 -5.62
CA PRO A 50 0.24 10.84 -4.94
C PRO A 50 -0.15 9.35 -4.88
N VAL A 51 0.87 8.51 -4.89
CA VAL A 51 0.77 7.04 -4.87
C VAL A 51 1.68 6.51 -3.77
N CYS A 52 1.23 5.49 -3.06
CA CYS A 52 2.03 4.78 -2.07
C CYS A 52 2.03 3.30 -2.40
N LYS A 53 3.17 2.63 -2.26
CA LYS A 53 3.27 1.17 -2.37
C LYS A 53 3.77 0.61 -1.05
N TRP A 54 3.10 -0.41 -0.54
CA TRP A 54 3.56 -1.18 0.61
C TRP A 54 4.06 -2.54 0.12
N ILE A 55 5.34 -2.80 0.37
CA ILE A 55 6.00 -4.02 -0.03
C ILE A 55 6.31 -4.82 1.23
N PHE A 56 5.73 -6.00 1.32
CA PHE A 56 5.97 -6.96 2.40
C PHE A 56 6.89 -8.07 1.89
N SER A 57 7.93 -8.41 2.64
CA SER A 57 8.88 -9.44 2.21
C SER A 57 8.26 -10.85 2.17
N VAL A 58 7.52 -11.22 3.22
CA VAL A 58 6.80 -12.48 3.32
C VAL A 58 5.50 -12.25 4.10
N LEU A 59 4.38 -12.68 3.53
CA LEU A 59 3.09 -12.73 4.21
C LEU A 59 2.54 -14.16 4.24
N THR A 60 2.12 -14.59 5.43
CA THR A 60 1.38 -15.84 5.65
C THR A 60 -0.03 -15.75 5.06
N SER A 61 -0.67 -16.91 4.85
CA SER A 61 -2.05 -16.95 4.33
C SER A 61 -3.05 -16.19 5.22
N GLY A 62 -2.91 -16.28 6.55
CA GLY A 62 -3.78 -15.56 7.49
C GLY A 62 -3.63 -14.04 7.40
N GLN A 63 -2.39 -13.55 7.29
CA GLN A 63 -2.10 -12.13 7.07
C GLN A 63 -2.68 -11.61 5.76
N ARG A 64 -2.56 -12.39 4.67
CA ARG A 64 -3.16 -12.03 3.36
C ARG A 64 -4.68 -12.01 3.42
N GLN A 65 -5.31 -12.99 4.06
CA GLN A 65 -6.77 -13.01 4.22
C GLN A 65 -7.26 -11.81 5.03
N GLN A 66 -6.51 -11.43 6.07
CA GLN A 66 -6.82 -10.23 6.83
C GLN A 66 -6.67 -8.96 5.98
N LEU A 67 -5.59 -8.79 5.21
CA LEU A 67 -5.48 -7.66 4.28
C LEU A 67 -6.59 -7.65 3.24
N LYS A 68 -6.98 -8.82 2.74
CA LYS A 68 -8.07 -8.99 1.77
C LYS A 68 -9.44 -8.63 2.35
N SER A 69 -9.62 -8.67 3.67
CA SER A 69 -10.85 -8.18 4.30
C SER A 69 -11.04 -6.67 4.13
N TYR A 70 -9.95 -5.90 4.01
CA TYR A 70 -10.00 -4.46 3.72
C TYR A 70 -10.18 -4.18 2.22
N CYS A 71 -9.81 -5.13 1.35
CA CYS A 71 -9.95 -5.05 -0.09
C CYS A 71 -10.65 -6.30 -0.64
N ALA A 72 -11.97 -6.37 -0.43
CA ALA A 72 -12.77 -7.53 -0.80
C ALA A 72 -12.85 -7.78 -2.32
N GLY A 73 -12.61 -6.74 -3.13
CA GLY A 73 -12.57 -6.80 -4.59
C GLY A 73 -11.15 -6.59 -5.15
N ALA A 74 -11.07 -6.27 -6.45
CA ALA A 74 -9.81 -5.89 -7.10
C ALA A 74 -9.27 -4.54 -6.59
N SER A 75 -10.16 -3.66 -6.12
CA SER A 75 -9.80 -2.42 -5.44
C SER A 75 -10.86 -2.05 -4.41
N ALA A 76 -10.45 -1.29 -3.38
CA ALA A 76 -11.34 -0.77 -2.35
C ALA A 76 -10.84 0.58 -1.82
N VAL A 77 -11.77 1.44 -1.40
CA VAL A 77 -11.42 2.67 -0.67
C VAL A 77 -11.03 2.31 0.75
N VAL A 78 -9.86 2.74 1.16
CA VAL A 78 -9.29 2.50 2.49
C VAL A 78 -8.71 3.79 3.06
N TYR A 79 -8.50 3.77 4.36
CA TYR A 79 -7.82 4.82 5.10
C TYR A 79 -6.51 4.26 5.59
N ILE A 80 -5.41 4.91 5.23
CA ILE A 80 -4.06 4.47 5.59
C ILE A 80 -3.31 5.57 6.33
N ARG A 81 -2.44 5.15 7.24
CA ARG A 81 -1.38 6.00 7.79
C ARG A 81 -0.06 5.49 7.27
N THR A 82 0.68 6.33 6.56
CA THR A 82 1.96 5.96 5.95
C THR A 82 2.96 7.09 6.07
N ILE A 83 4.23 6.75 5.91
CA ILE A 83 5.34 7.70 5.93
C ILE A 83 5.47 8.35 4.54
N ALA A 84 5.49 9.67 4.51
CA ALA A 84 5.73 10.44 3.29
C ALA A 84 7.22 10.72 3.11
N ASN A 85 7.60 11.41 2.02
CA ASN A 85 8.99 11.71 1.69
C ASN A 85 9.69 12.66 2.68
N ASP A 86 8.95 13.29 3.58
CA ASP A 86 9.46 14.12 4.67
C ASP A 86 9.72 13.33 5.96
N ASP A 87 9.69 11.99 5.88
CA ASP A 87 9.81 11.05 6.99
C ASP A 87 8.75 11.24 8.10
N GLN A 88 7.65 11.93 7.79
CA GLN A 88 6.52 12.11 8.70
C GLN A 88 5.36 11.18 8.36
N TYR A 89 4.62 10.76 9.39
CA TYR A 89 3.41 9.95 9.23
C TYR A 89 2.19 10.83 9.01
N TYR A 90 1.49 10.61 7.91
CA TYR A 90 0.22 11.25 7.62
C TYR A 90 -0.88 10.24 7.35
N ASN A 91 -2.12 10.68 7.60
CA ASN A 91 -3.32 9.93 7.27
C ASN A 91 -3.75 10.29 5.85
N TYR A 92 -4.10 9.27 5.08
CA TYR A 92 -4.57 9.41 3.73
C TYR A 92 -5.83 8.57 3.52
N ARG A 93 -6.77 9.12 2.78
CA ARG A 93 -7.79 8.34 2.08
C ARG A 93 -7.16 7.88 0.76
N ALA A 94 -7.22 6.60 0.46
CA ALA A 94 -6.62 6.04 -0.75
C ALA A 94 -7.49 4.91 -1.33
N ILE A 95 -7.23 4.58 -2.59
CA ILE A 95 -7.77 3.38 -3.23
C ILE A 95 -6.68 2.31 -3.17
N MET A 96 -6.90 1.29 -2.36
CA MET A 96 -6.08 0.08 -2.30
C MET A 96 -6.40 -0.79 -3.50
N HIS A 97 -5.37 -1.20 -4.23
CA HIS A 97 -5.46 -2.16 -5.32
C HIS A 97 -4.89 -3.49 -4.87
N TRP A 98 -5.67 -4.54 -5.02
CA TRP A 98 -5.19 -5.89 -4.79
C TRP A 98 -4.37 -6.36 -6.01
N PRO A 99 -3.20 -6.98 -5.82
CA PRO A 99 -2.40 -7.47 -6.93
C PRO A 99 -3.19 -8.52 -7.74
N ASN A 100 -3.33 -8.29 -9.06
CA ASN A 100 -4.06 -9.17 -9.99
C ASN A 100 -3.38 -10.53 -10.16
N GLU A 101 -2.05 -10.54 -10.11
CA GLU A 101 -1.24 -11.75 -10.11
C GLU A 101 -0.65 -11.92 -8.70
N GLU A 102 -1.31 -12.72 -7.85
CA GLU A 102 -0.52 -13.49 -6.89
C GLU A 102 0.32 -14.46 -7.75
N GLU A 103 1.57 -14.08 -8.09
CA GLU A 103 2.49 -14.83 -8.96
C GLU A 103 2.27 -16.33 -8.77
N ARG A 104 1.57 -16.92 -9.74
CA ARG A 104 1.10 -18.31 -9.70
C ARG A 104 2.19 -19.24 -10.20
N ASP A 105 3.46 -18.90 -9.95
CA ASP A 105 4.60 -19.67 -10.41
C ASP A 105 4.77 -20.89 -9.48
N PRO A 106 4.44 -22.11 -9.93
CA PRO A 106 4.55 -23.31 -9.11
C PRO A 106 6.01 -23.64 -8.74
N SER A 107 6.98 -22.98 -9.38
CA SER A 107 8.42 -23.17 -9.19
C SER A 107 8.97 -22.36 -8.02
N LYS A 108 8.32 -21.25 -7.65
CA LYS A 108 8.68 -20.41 -6.51
C LYS A 108 7.77 -20.78 -5.34
N ARG A 109 8.33 -21.27 -4.23
CA ARG A 109 7.55 -21.52 -3.00
C ARG A 109 6.74 -20.26 -2.67
N ARG A 110 5.41 -20.37 -2.61
CA ARG A 110 4.44 -19.28 -2.37
C ARG A 110 4.77 -18.40 -1.16
N ASP A 111 5.59 -18.92 -0.25
CA ASP A 111 5.98 -18.32 1.02
C ASP A 111 7.22 -17.40 0.94
N ARG A 112 7.82 -17.20 -0.25
CA ARG A 112 9.03 -16.38 -0.43
C ARG A 112 8.88 -15.22 -1.41
N LEU A 113 7.67 -14.94 -1.87
CA LEU A 113 7.41 -13.87 -2.80
C LEU A 113 7.05 -12.60 -2.05
N GLU A 114 7.71 -11.50 -2.43
CA GLU A 114 7.37 -10.17 -1.94
C GLU A 114 5.92 -9.87 -2.35
N PHE A 115 5.13 -9.43 -1.37
CA PHE A 115 3.74 -9.06 -1.59
C PHE A 115 3.65 -7.54 -1.65
N GLU A 116 3.31 -7.02 -2.82
CA GLU A 116 3.14 -5.59 -3.06
C GLU A 116 1.66 -5.22 -3.08
N ILE A 117 1.32 -4.17 -2.34
CA ILE A 117 0.01 -3.52 -2.37
C ILE A 117 0.22 -2.09 -2.84
N GLU A 118 -0.55 -1.69 -3.85
CA GLU A 118 -0.53 -0.33 -4.37
C GLU A 118 -1.73 0.46 -3.84
N PHE A 119 -1.45 1.67 -3.37
CA PHE A 119 -2.42 2.66 -2.95
C PHE A 119 -2.33 3.85 -3.90
N THR A 120 -3.42 4.15 -4.59
CA THR A 120 -3.52 5.28 -5.53
C THR A 120 -4.51 6.31 -5.01
N HIS A 121 -4.52 7.49 -5.64
CA HIS A 121 -5.45 8.58 -5.28
C HIS A 121 -5.33 8.97 -3.80
N LEU A 122 -4.09 9.13 -3.30
CA LEU A 122 -3.88 9.53 -1.92
C LEU A 122 -4.35 10.98 -1.71
N GLU A 123 -5.36 11.13 -0.88
CA GLU A 123 -5.88 12.41 -0.40
C GLU A 123 -5.54 12.55 1.08
N LYS A 124 -4.77 13.58 1.44
CA LYS A 124 -4.37 13.84 2.83
C LYS A 124 -5.58 14.27 3.65
N LEU A 125 -5.74 13.69 4.85
CA LEU A 125 -6.80 13.98 5.82
C LEU A 125 -6.31 14.89 6.95
#